data_AF-A0A7C5Q4F1-F1
#
_entry.id   AF-A0A7C5Q4F1-F1
#
_cell.length_a   1.000
_cell.length_b   1.000
_cell.length_c   1.000
_cell.angle_alpha   90.00
_cell.angle_beta   90.00
_cell.angle_gamma   90.00
#
_symmetry.space_group_name_H-M   'P 1'
#
loop_
_entity.id
_entity.type
_entity.pdbx_description
1 polymer ?
#
loop_
_entity_poly.entity_id
_entity_poly.type
_entity_poly.pdbx_seq_one_letter_code
_entity_poly.pdbx_strand_id
1 'polypeptide(L)'
;TYTEGISRITTEDVNYAGELGYRIKHLGVTRKTDKGIELRVHPTLIPEKRLIANVDGVMNAVLVQGDAVGPTLYYGAGAGAEPTASAVVADIIDTVRTIDAPLHHKVPLLGFQDNAMRETPILSIDNVETAYYLRMEAADKPGVLAEVSDTFAKNSISIEAVLQKEPASGESSVHLIMLTQKCVESNINQAIKAVEALSSVMGDVVRIRMEHLD
;
A
#
# COMPACT_ATOMS: atom_id res chain seq x y z
N THR A 1 -11.12 7.30 6.08
CA THR A 1 -10.35 6.24 5.41
C THR A 1 -9.95 6.70 4.03
N TYR A 2 -8.68 6.58 3.67
CA TYR A 2 -8.22 6.83 2.30
C TYR A 2 -8.44 5.60 1.44
N THR A 3 -8.88 5.77 0.19
CA THR A 3 -9.15 4.66 -0.73
C THR A 3 -8.73 5.01 -2.15
N GLU A 4 -7.92 4.14 -2.76
CA GLU A 4 -7.48 4.20 -4.15
C GLU A 4 -7.66 2.83 -4.81
N GLY A 5 -8.20 2.81 -6.03
CA GLY A 5 -8.45 1.58 -6.79
C GLY A 5 -7.25 1.14 -7.63
N ILE A 6 -7.43 0.06 -8.40
CA ILE A 6 -6.38 -0.51 -9.28
C ILE A 6 -6.54 -0.12 -10.76
N SER A 7 -7.53 0.72 -11.11
CA SER A 7 -7.89 1.00 -12.50
C SER A 7 -6.81 1.72 -13.32
N ARG A 8 -5.83 2.33 -12.66
CA ARG A 8 -4.70 3.04 -13.28
C ARG A 8 -3.42 2.21 -13.37
N ILE A 9 -3.41 1.00 -12.82
CA ILE A 9 -2.24 0.12 -12.85
C ILE A 9 -2.12 -0.47 -14.25
N THR A 10 -0.97 -0.27 -14.89
CA THR A 10 -0.71 -0.80 -16.23
C THR A 10 0.10 -2.10 -16.19
N THR A 11 0.14 -2.82 -17.30
CA THR A 11 1.01 -4.00 -17.45
C THR A 11 2.49 -3.64 -17.28
N GLU A 12 2.90 -2.44 -17.70
CA GLU A 12 4.26 -1.95 -17.52
C GLU A 12 4.61 -1.84 -16.04
N ASP A 13 3.70 -1.31 -15.21
CA ASP A 13 3.92 -1.20 -13.77
C ASP A 13 4.11 -2.59 -13.14
N VAL A 14 3.31 -3.58 -13.56
CA VAL A 14 3.44 -4.97 -13.08
C VAL A 14 4.79 -5.58 -13.49
N ASN A 15 5.22 -5.36 -14.73
CA ASN A 15 6.49 -5.89 -15.24
C ASN A 15 7.69 -5.24 -14.54
N TYR A 16 7.72 -3.91 -14.46
CA TYR A 16 8.83 -3.19 -13.81
C TYR A 16 8.90 -3.45 -12.31
N ALA A 17 7.76 -3.54 -11.62
CA ALA A 17 7.74 -3.96 -10.23
C ALA A 17 8.34 -5.37 -10.06
N GLY A 18 7.99 -6.30 -10.96
CA GLY A 18 8.53 -7.66 -10.96
C GLY A 18 10.05 -7.70 -11.16
N GLU A 19 10.58 -6.92 -12.10
CA GLU A 19 12.03 -6.81 -12.33
C GLU A 19 12.80 -6.24 -11.13
N LEU A 20 12.14 -5.38 -10.35
CA LEU A 20 12.69 -4.80 -9.13
C LEU A 20 12.53 -5.73 -7.90
N GLY A 21 11.93 -6.92 -8.05
CA GLY A 21 11.72 -7.89 -6.96
C GLY A 21 10.48 -7.59 -6.10
N TYR A 22 9.48 -6.92 -6.66
CA TYR A 22 8.24 -6.55 -5.97
C TYR A 22 7.01 -7.13 -6.67
N ARG A 23 5.92 -7.27 -5.90
CA ARG A 23 4.58 -7.59 -6.39
C ARG A 23 3.63 -6.45 -6.05
N ILE A 24 2.74 -6.12 -6.97
CA ILE A 24 1.67 -5.15 -6.73
C ILE A 24 0.46 -5.90 -6.14
N LYS A 25 0.03 -5.50 -4.95
CA LYS A 25 -1.19 -5.99 -4.30
C LYS A 25 -2.09 -4.83 -3.87
N HIS A 26 -3.40 -5.05 -3.86
CA HIS A 26 -4.36 -4.08 -3.34
C HIS A 26 -4.55 -4.33 -1.85
N LEU A 27 -3.92 -3.49 -1.02
CA LEU A 27 -3.87 -3.70 0.42
C LEU A 27 -4.78 -2.74 1.15
N GLY A 28 -5.50 -3.26 2.15
CA GLY A 28 -5.98 -2.46 3.28
C GLY A 28 -4.95 -2.48 4.40
N VAL A 29 -4.50 -1.29 4.82
CA VAL A 29 -3.52 -1.11 5.88
C VAL A 29 -4.16 -0.31 7.01
N THR A 30 -4.10 -0.90 8.21
CA THR A 30 -4.36 -0.20 9.47
C THR A 30 -3.13 -0.31 10.36
N ARG A 31 -2.60 0.83 10.79
CA ARG A 31 -1.39 0.90 11.61
C ARG A 31 -1.56 1.95 12.69
N LYS A 32 -1.32 1.57 13.94
CA LYS A 32 -1.25 2.52 15.04
C LYS A 32 0.15 3.15 15.07
N THR A 33 0.21 4.47 15.14
CA THR A 33 1.43 5.26 15.26
C THR A 33 1.29 6.24 16.43
N ASP A 34 2.37 6.92 16.78
CA ASP A 34 2.33 7.97 17.82
C ASP A 34 1.46 9.18 17.42
N LYS A 35 1.25 9.39 16.11
CA LYS A 35 0.46 10.52 15.58
C LYS A 35 -1.03 10.17 15.39
N GLY A 36 -1.39 8.89 15.44
CA GLY A 36 -2.74 8.41 15.19
C GLY A 36 -2.79 7.07 14.46
N ILE A 37 -3.96 6.71 13.94
CA ILE A 37 -4.18 5.47 13.18
C ILE A 37 -4.13 5.78 11.69
N GLU A 38 -3.22 5.12 10.97
CA GLU A 38 -3.29 5.04 9.52
C GLU A 38 -4.46 4.16 9.13
N LEU A 39 -5.33 4.62 8.23
CA LEU A 39 -6.46 3.82 7.73
C LEU A 39 -6.63 4.07 6.23
N ARG A 40 -6.02 3.18 5.44
CA ARG A 40 -5.84 3.38 3.99
C ARG A 40 -5.99 2.08 3.19
N VAL A 41 -6.53 2.19 1.99
CA VAL A 41 -6.63 1.11 1.01
C VAL A 41 -6.07 1.60 -0.32
N HIS A 42 -5.05 0.95 -0.87
CA HIS A 42 -4.44 1.35 -2.14
C HIS A 42 -3.60 0.24 -2.78
N PRO A 43 -3.30 0.32 -4.09
CA PRO A 43 -2.26 -0.49 -4.71
C PRO A 43 -0.91 -0.26 -3.99
N THR A 44 -0.20 -1.34 -3.71
CA THR A 44 1.03 -1.30 -2.92
C THR A 44 2.04 -2.30 -3.48
N LEU A 45 3.29 -1.87 -3.68
CA LEU A 45 4.42 -2.75 -3.93
C LEU A 45 4.82 -3.42 -2.62
N ILE A 46 4.95 -4.75 -2.66
CA ILE A 46 5.41 -5.57 -1.55
C ILE A 46 6.59 -6.40 -2.07
N PRO A 47 7.70 -6.51 -1.31
CA PRO A 47 8.80 -7.40 -1.70
C PRO A 47 8.28 -8.81 -1.96
N GLU A 48 8.69 -9.41 -3.08
CA GLU A 48 8.19 -10.73 -3.51
C GLU A 48 8.46 -11.85 -2.50
N LYS A 49 9.46 -11.66 -1.63
CA LYS A 49 9.83 -12.60 -0.56
C LYS A 49 8.80 -12.68 0.57
N ARG A 50 7.88 -11.71 0.67
CA ARG A 50 6.85 -11.68 1.72
C ARG A 50 5.74 -12.69 1.40
N LEU A 51 5.27 -13.44 2.40
CA LEU A 51 4.21 -14.44 2.21
C LEU A 51 2.93 -13.82 1.62
N ILE A 52 2.53 -12.64 2.13
CA ILE A 52 1.35 -11.92 1.63
C ILE A 52 1.47 -11.44 0.18
N ALA A 53 2.71 -11.28 -0.33
CA ALA A 53 2.94 -10.93 -1.73
C ALA A 53 2.61 -12.07 -2.70
N ASN A 54 2.56 -13.31 -2.20
CA ASN A 54 2.30 -14.52 -2.98
C ASN A 54 0.87 -15.07 -2.76
N VAL A 55 -0.02 -14.27 -2.18
CA VAL A 55 -1.45 -14.58 -2.04
C VAL A 55 -2.11 -14.23 -3.36
N ASP A 56 -2.37 -15.24 -4.19
CA ASP A 56 -2.85 -15.10 -5.56
C ASP A 56 -4.28 -15.63 -5.75
N GLY A 57 -4.89 -15.23 -6.86
CA GLY A 57 -6.25 -15.65 -7.23
C GLY A 57 -7.31 -14.99 -6.36
N VAL A 58 -8.32 -15.78 -5.95
CA VAL A 58 -9.48 -15.33 -5.16
C VAL A 58 -9.27 -15.46 -3.64
N MET A 59 -8.01 -15.67 -3.23
CA MET A 59 -7.63 -15.89 -1.84
C MET A 59 -7.38 -14.55 -1.14
N ASN A 60 -7.74 -14.50 0.14
CA ASN A 60 -7.48 -13.36 1.00
C ASN A 60 -6.43 -13.73 2.04
N ALA A 61 -5.71 -12.72 2.53
CA ALA A 61 -4.86 -12.85 3.69
C ALA A 61 -4.91 -11.62 4.57
N VAL A 62 -4.76 -11.84 5.88
CA VAL A 62 -4.64 -10.80 6.89
C VAL A 62 -3.35 -11.04 7.66
N LEU A 63 -2.42 -10.09 7.56
CA LEU A 63 -1.19 -10.07 8.34
C LEU A 63 -1.42 -9.19 9.58
N VAL A 64 -1.22 -9.76 10.77
CA VAL A 64 -1.38 -9.06 12.04
C VAL A 64 -0.05 -9.04 12.78
N GLN A 65 0.43 -7.85 13.13
CA GLN A 65 1.62 -7.66 13.96
C GLN A 65 1.21 -7.46 15.42
N GLY A 66 1.48 -8.45 16.27
CA GLY A 66 1.34 -8.33 17.73
C GLY A 66 2.66 -7.97 18.40
N ASP A 67 2.59 -7.33 19.57
CA ASP A 67 3.74 -6.99 20.40
C ASP A 67 4.42 -8.24 21.01
N ALA A 68 3.63 -9.21 21.46
CA ALA A 68 4.12 -10.45 22.06
C ALA A 68 4.25 -11.60 21.05
N VAL A 69 3.23 -11.82 20.21
CA VAL A 69 3.18 -12.94 19.26
C VAL A 69 3.97 -12.67 17.97
N GLY A 70 4.29 -11.40 17.69
CA GLY A 70 4.94 -11.01 16.44
C GLY A 70 4.00 -11.11 15.23
N PRO A 71 4.54 -11.32 14.02
CA PRO A 71 3.74 -11.39 12.80
C PRO A 71 2.98 -12.72 12.70
N THR A 72 1.67 -12.65 12.50
CA THR A 72 0.80 -13.80 12.23
C THR A 72 0.02 -13.59 10.94
N LEU A 73 -0.09 -14.64 10.11
CA LEU A 73 -0.76 -14.58 8.81
C LEU A 73 -1.95 -15.53 8.80
N TYR A 74 -3.13 -14.99 8.52
CA TYR A 74 -4.36 -15.73 8.33
C TYR A 74 -4.66 -15.75 6.83
N TYR A 75 -4.74 -16.94 6.23
CA TYR A 75 -4.90 -17.13 4.80
C TYR A 75 -6.06 -18.08 4.50
N GLY A 76 -6.89 -17.73 3.52
CA GLY A 76 -8.05 -18.54 3.13
C GLY A 76 -8.89 -17.89 2.05
N ALA A 77 -9.96 -18.56 1.63
CA ALA A 77 -10.93 -17.98 0.71
C ALA A 77 -11.70 -16.87 1.44
N GLY A 78 -11.65 -15.64 0.91
CA GLY A 78 -12.35 -14.50 1.49
C GLY A 78 -13.70 -14.19 0.86
N ALA A 79 -14.09 -14.97 -0.15
CA ALA A 79 -15.38 -14.89 -0.82
C ALA A 79 -15.83 -16.29 -1.25
N GLY A 80 -17.12 -16.42 -1.58
CA GLY A 80 -17.75 -17.68 -1.99
C GLY A 80 -18.83 -18.13 -1.01
N ALA A 81 -19.80 -18.89 -1.51
CA ALA A 81 -20.99 -19.28 -0.74
C ALA A 81 -20.62 -20.11 0.50
N GLU A 82 -19.81 -21.16 0.33
CA GLU A 82 -19.44 -22.06 1.43
C GLU A 82 -18.48 -21.41 2.45
N PRO A 83 -17.39 -20.70 2.06
CA PRO A 83 -16.55 -19.99 3.03
C PRO A 83 -17.33 -18.96 3.86
N THR A 84 -18.26 -18.24 3.22
CA THR A 84 -19.09 -17.26 3.92
C THR A 84 -20.08 -17.95 4.86
N ALA A 85 -20.74 -19.02 4.43
CA ALA A 85 -21.67 -19.79 5.26
C ALA A 85 -20.97 -20.40 6.49
N SER A 86 -19.71 -20.83 6.35
CA SER A 86 -18.90 -21.34 7.46
C SER A 86 -18.76 -20.32 8.58
N ALA A 87 -18.42 -19.06 8.26
CA ALA A 87 -18.32 -17.98 9.24
C ALA A 87 -19.68 -17.69 9.91
N VAL A 88 -20.77 -17.66 9.13
CA VAL A 88 -22.13 -17.46 9.66
C VAL A 88 -22.51 -18.57 10.65
N VAL A 89 -22.23 -19.83 10.33
CA VAL A 89 -22.54 -20.97 11.22
C VAL A 89 -21.72 -20.90 12.51
N ALA A 90 -20.44 -20.49 12.44
CA ALA A 90 -19.61 -20.29 13.63
C ALA A 90 -20.22 -19.25 14.58
N ASP A 91 -20.63 -18.08 14.06
CA ASP A 91 -21.26 -17.03 14.87
C ASP A 91 -22.60 -17.49 15.50
N ILE A 92 -23.39 -18.29 14.77
CA ILE A 92 -24.61 -18.90 15.32
C ILE A 92 -24.28 -19.83 16.49
N ILE A 93 -23.28 -20.69 16.33
CA ILE A 93 -22.85 -21.62 17.39
C ILE A 93 -22.36 -20.85 18.61
N ASP A 94 -21.53 -19.82 18.43
CA ASP A 94 -21.01 -19.01 19.53
C ASP A 94 -22.12 -18.24 20.27
N THR A 95 -23.09 -17.73 19.53
CA THR A 95 -24.28 -17.07 20.10
C THR A 95 -25.11 -18.05 20.93
N VAL A 96 -25.37 -19.25 20.41
CA VAL A 96 -26.16 -20.29 21.10
C VAL A 96 -25.44 -20.80 22.34
N ARG A 97 -24.13 -21.04 22.27
CA ARG A 97 -23.32 -21.51 23.42
C ARG A 97 -23.29 -20.53 24.57
N THR A 98 -23.48 -19.25 24.29
CA THR A 98 -23.44 -18.17 25.28
C THR A 98 -24.82 -17.59 25.58
N ILE A 99 -25.91 -18.23 25.14
CA ILE A 99 -27.27 -17.67 25.24
C ILE A 99 -27.68 -17.39 26.70
N ASP A 100 -27.41 -18.34 27.60
CA ASP A 100 -27.68 -18.25 29.04
C ASP A 100 -26.51 -17.68 29.85
N ALA A 101 -25.38 -17.36 29.21
CA ALA A 101 -24.23 -16.80 29.89
C ALA A 101 -24.50 -15.35 30.34
N PRO A 102 -23.93 -14.89 31.47
CA PRO A 102 -23.94 -13.48 31.83
C PRO A 102 -23.28 -12.62 30.73
N LEU A 103 -23.76 -11.40 30.50
CA LEU A 103 -23.26 -10.49 29.45
C LEU A 103 -21.74 -10.27 29.47
N HIS A 104 -21.12 -10.22 30.66
CA HIS A 104 -19.68 -10.03 30.81
C HIS A 104 -18.83 -11.26 30.42
N HIS A 105 -19.46 -12.41 30.22
CA HIS A 105 -18.83 -13.63 29.71
C HIS A 105 -19.11 -13.87 28.23
N LYS A 106 -19.89 -13.00 27.58
CA LYS A 106 -20.17 -13.10 26.14
C LYS A 106 -19.09 -12.34 25.37
N VAL A 107 -18.82 -12.81 24.15
CA VAL A 107 -18.19 -11.95 23.14
C VAL A 107 -19.10 -10.73 22.97
N PRO A 108 -18.57 -9.49 22.94
CA PRO A 108 -19.40 -8.31 22.75
C PRO A 108 -20.26 -8.48 21.50
N LEU A 109 -21.57 -8.25 21.63
CA LEU A 109 -22.54 -8.54 20.56
C LEU A 109 -22.24 -7.77 19.26
N LEU A 110 -21.61 -6.60 19.39
CA LEU A 110 -21.21 -5.73 18.28
C LEU A 110 -19.77 -5.98 17.81
N GLY A 111 -19.04 -6.90 18.43
CA GLY A 111 -17.61 -7.13 18.16
C GLY A 111 -16.67 -6.06 18.73
N PHE A 112 -17.19 -5.09 19.47
CA PHE A 112 -16.39 -4.07 20.18
C PHE A 112 -17.02 -3.73 21.55
N GLN A 113 -16.23 -3.10 22.41
CA GLN A 113 -16.64 -2.70 23.76
C GLN A 113 -16.71 -1.17 23.86
N ASP A 114 -17.91 -0.61 24.05
CA ASP A 114 -18.14 0.84 24.12
C ASP A 114 -17.23 1.54 25.13
N ASN A 115 -17.06 0.93 26.30
CA ASN A 115 -16.25 1.46 27.40
C ASN A 115 -14.72 1.30 27.20
N ALA A 116 -14.29 0.57 26.18
CA ALA A 116 -12.88 0.40 25.82
C ALA A 116 -12.46 1.24 24.60
N MET A 117 -13.40 1.99 24.01
CA MET A 117 -13.13 2.87 22.88
C MET A 117 -12.20 4.01 23.30
N ARG A 118 -11.20 4.28 22.45
CA ARG A 118 -10.28 5.41 22.62
C ARG A 118 -10.48 6.37 21.46
N GLU A 119 -10.52 7.66 21.75
CA GLU A 119 -10.48 8.71 20.74
C GLU A 119 -9.05 8.85 20.18
N THR A 120 -8.62 7.86 19.40
CA THR A 120 -7.36 7.96 18.66
C THR A 120 -7.66 8.54 17.28
N PRO A 121 -7.03 9.66 16.88
CA PRO A 121 -7.33 10.30 15.61
C PRO A 121 -6.92 9.41 14.44
N ILE A 122 -7.70 9.45 13.37
CA ILE A 122 -7.32 8.86 12.08
C ILE A 122 -6.40 9.86 11.36
N LEU A 123 -5.23 9.39 10.94
CA LEU A 123 -4.29 10.20 10.19
C LEU A 123 -4.81 10.50 8.79
N SER A 124 -4.71 11.78 8.39
CA SER A 124 -4.86 12.16 6.98
C SER A 124 -3.79 11.44 6.16
N ILE A 125 -4.14 11.05 4.93
CA ILE A 125 -3.21 10.40 4.01
C ILE A 125 -1.95 11.25 3.78
N ASP A 126 -2.09 12.58 3.75
CA ASP A 126 -0.98 13.52 3.56
C ASP A 126 0.09 13.43 4.66
N ASN A 127 -0.27 12.92 5.85
CA ASN A 127 0.63 12.80 7.00
C ASN A 127 1.18 11.38 7.19
N VAL A 128 0.79 10.44 6.32
CA VAL A 128 1.28 9.07 6.35
C VAL A 128 2.70 9.03 5.80
N GLU A 129 3.55 8.19 6.40
CA GLU A 129 4.92 7.98 5.96
C GLU A 129 5.05 6.61 5.30
N THR A 130 5.44 6.60 4.03
CA THR A 130 5.58 5.38 3.22
C THR A 130 6.63 5.59 2.14
N ALA A 131 7.11 4.50 1.55
CA ALA A 131 7.96 4.55 0.37
C ALA A 131 7.10 4.56 -0.91
N TYR A 132 7.70 4.92 -2.06
CA TYR A 132 7.00 5.06 -3.32
C TYR A 132 7.79 4.47 -4.49
N TYR A 133 7.06 3.79 -5.37
CA TYR A 133 7.43 3.56 -6.77
C TYR A 133 6.84 4.69 -7.60
N LEU A 134 7.68 5.28 -8.44
CA LEU A 134 7.30 6.32 -9.37
C LEU A 134 7.75 5.93 -10.77
N ARG A 135 6.85 6.06 -11.73
CA ARG A 135 7.16 5.91 -13.15
C ARG A 135 6.75 7.18 -13.88
N MET A 136 7.67 7.72 -14.65
CA MET A 136 7.45 8.92 -15.45
C MET A 136 8.05 8.74 -16.83
N GLU A 137 7.43 9.37 -17.81
CA GLU A 137 7.97 9.46 -19.15
C GLU A 137 8.80 10.74 -19.24
N ALA A 138 10.04 10.62 -19.69
CA ALA A 138 10.98 11.72 -19.71
C ALA A 138 11.74 11.79 -21.05
N ALA A 139 12.15 12.99 -21.45
CA ALA A 139 12.92 13.18 -22.67
C ALA A 139 14.28 12.46 -22.57
N ASP A 140 14.69 11.77 -23.63
CA ASP A 140 16.00 11.13 -23.69
C ASP A 140 17.11 12.15 -23.95
N LYS A 141 17.47 12.90 -22.90
CA LYS A 141 18.51 13.94 -22.94
C LYS A 141 19.38 13.88 -21.67
N PRO A 142 20.69 14.16 -21.79
CA PRO A 142 21.53 14.32 -20.62
C PRO A 142 20.99 15.38 -19.65
N GLY A 143 21.06 15.10 -18.35
CA GLY A 143 20.68 16.04 -17.29
C GLY A 143 19.25 15.88 -16.76
N VAL A 144 18.35 15.19 -17.46
CA VAL A 144 16.96 14.99 -17.01
C VAL A 144 16.90 14.24 -15.69
N LEU A 145 17.66 13.15 -15.54
CA LEU A 145 17.76 12.42 -14.27
C LEU A 145 18.26 13.30 -13.13
N ALA A 146 19.22 14.20 -13.40
CA ALA A 146 19.75 15.10 -12.38
C ALA A 146 18.70 16.15 -11.96
N GLU A 147 17.98 16.72 -12.93
CA GLU A 147 16.89 17.68 -12.69
C GLU A 147 15.75 17.08 -11.84
N VAL A 148 15.34 15.85 -12.18
CA VAL A 148 14.36 15.10 -11.41
C VAL A 148 14.90 14.82 -10.01
N SER A 149 16.11 14.26 -9.88
CA SER A 149 16.71 13.93 -8.58
C SER A 149 16.87 15.15 -7.67
N ASP A 150 17.28 16.30 -8.23
CA ASP A 150 17.37 17.58 -7.52
C ASP A 150 16.00 18.03 -7.00
N THR A 151 14.93 17.77 -7.75
CA THR A 151 13.56 18.09 -7.34
C THR A 151 13.11 17.24 -6.15
N PHE A 152 13.44 15.94 -6.14
CA PHE A 152 13.22 15.07 -4.97
C PHE A 152 14.03 15.52 -3.76
N ALA A 153 15.32 15.85 -3.96
CA ALA A 153 16.19 16.32 -2.90
C ALA A 153 15.68 17.64 -2.25
N LYS A 154 15.20 18.61 -3.04
CA LYS A 154 14.59 19.86 -2.54
C LYS A 154 13.35 19.61 -1.68
N ASN A 155 12.65 18.50 -1.90
CA ASN A 155 11.49 18.07 -1.12
C ASN A 155 11.85 17.10 0.01
N SER A 156 13.14 16.94 0.31
CA SER A 156 13.67 16.04 1.36
C SER A 156 13.27 14.57 1.14
N ILE A 157 13.32 14.09 -0.11
CA ILE A 157 13.02 12.70 -0.47
C ILE A 157 14.30 12.01 -0.93
N SER A 158 14.67 10.95 -0.24
CA SER A 158 15.79 10.09 -0.62
C SER A 158 15.36 9.07 -1.66
N ILE A 159 16.17 8.91 -2.70
CA ILE A 159 15.98 7.90 -3.74
C ILE A 159 16.74 6.64 -3.33
N GLU A 160 16.06 5.49 -3.33
CA GLU A 160 16.63 4.18 -3.05
C GLU A 160 17.21 3.53 -4.32
N ALA A 161 16.46 3.59 -5.43
CA ALA A 161 16.87 3.01 -6.69
C ALA A 161 16.33 3.82 -7.87
N VAL A 162 17.07 3.78 -8.98
CA VAL A 162 16.67 4.37 -10.25
C VAL A 162 16.86 3.32 -11.34
N LEU A 163 15.88 3.16 -12.21
CA LEU A 163 15.93 2.32 -13.39
C LEU A 163 15.45 3.14 -14.59
N GLN A 164 16.30 3.25 -15.61
CA GLN A 164 15.94 3.85 -16.88
C GLN A 164 15.73 2.74 -17.90
N LYS A 165 14.55 2.70 -18.51
CA LYS A 165 14.22 1.77 -19.59
C LYS A 165 14.37 2.45 -20.93
N GLU A 166 14.97 1.72 -21.86
CA GLU A 166 15.15 2.17 -23.24
C GLU A 166 13.77 2.45 -23.88
N PRO A 167 13.69 3.42 -24.79
CA PRO A 167 12.47 3.71 -25.53
C PRO A 167 11.97 2.48 -26.29
N ALA A 168 10.66 2.37 -26.51
CA ALA A 168 10.20 1.48 -27.56
C ALA A 168 10.73 1.97 -28.92
N SER A 169 10.97 1.03 -29.85
CA SER A 169 11.60 1.35 -31.13
C SER A 169 10.85 2.45 -31.89
N GLY A 170 11.46 3.63 -32.03
CA GLY A 170 10.87 4.81 -32.68
C GLY A 170 10.42 5.93 -31.75
N GLU A 171 10.52 5.77 -30.43
CA GLU A 171 10.21 6.81 -29.44
C GLU A 171 11.46 7.63 -29.05
N SER A 172 11.23 8.88 -28.66
CA SER A 172 12.28 9.82 -28.21
C SER A 172 12.25 10.05 -26.70
N SER A 173 11.47 9.25 -26.00
CA SER A 173 11.22 9.32 -24.58
C SER A 173 11.61 8.01 -23.90
N VAL A 174 12.05 8.11 -22.65
CA VAL A 174 12.46 6.98 -21.82
C VAL A 174 11.51 6.87 -20.63
N HIS A 175 11.30 5.65 -20.15
CA HIS A 175 10.65 5.46 -18.86
C HIS A 175 11.69 5.55 -17.76
N LEU A 176 11.52 6.55 -16.90
CA LEU A 176 12.29 6.71 -15.69
C LEU A 176 11.49 6.15 -14.51
N ILE A 177 12.01 5.09 -13.91
CA ILE A 177 11.44 4.44 -12.73
C ILE A 177 12.31 4.78 -11.52
N MET A 178 11.67 5.21 -10.43
CA MET A 178 12.33 5.56 -9.18
C MET A 178 11.65 4.88 -8.00
N LEU A 179 12.46 4.31 -7.11
CA LEU A 179 12.03 3.89 -5.78
C LEU A 179 12.54 4.92 -4.76
N THR A 180 11.66 5.38 -3.87
CA THR A 180 12.04 6.28 -2.78
C THR A 180 12.18 5.52 -1.48
N GLN A 181 12.96 6.07 -0.55
CA GLN A 181 12.81 5.69 0.86
C GLN A 181 11.49 6.22 1.43
N LYS A 182 11.22 5.88 2.70
CA LYS A 182 10.06 6.40 3.43
C LYS A 182 10.10 7.92 3.49
N CYS A 183 8.99 8.54 3.11
CA CYS A 183 8.79 9.97 3.23
C CYS A 183 7.30 10.27 3.51
N VAL A 184 7.04 11.48 4.00
CA VAL A 184 5.68 11.94 4.27
C VAL A 184 4.95 12.20 2.96
N GLU A 185 3.71 11.75 2.85
CA GLU A 185 2.96 11.81 1.60
C GLU A 185 2.77 13.24 1.06
N SER A 186 2.63 14.24 1.93
CA SER A 186 2.60 15.64 1.52
C SER A 186 3.85 16.08 0.74
N ASN A 187 5.02 15.50 1.05
CA ASN A 187 6.27 15.84 0.39
C ASN A 187 6.33 15.18 -0.99
N ILE A 188 5.91 13.91 -1.10
CA ILE A 188 5.84 13.25 -2.42
C ILE A 188 4.84 13.95 -3.34
N ASN A 189 3.71 14.44 -2.79
CA ASN A 189 2.71 15.20 -3.52
C ASN A 189 3.30 16.50 -4.10
N GLN A 190 4.13 17.20 -3.34
CA GLN A 190 4.81 18.42 -3.78
C GLN A 190 5.89 18.13 -4.82
N ALA A 191 6.70 17.08 -4.58
CA ALA A 191 7.73 16.65 -5.52
C ALA A 191 7.15 16.22 -6.86
N ILE A 192 6.08 15.43 -6.87
CA ILE A 192 5.41 15.00 -8.11
C ILE A 192 4.92 16.20 -8.91
N LYS A 193 4.23 17.15 -8.28
CA LYS A 193 3.77 18.37 -8.96
C LYS A 193 4.93 19.19 -9.54
N ALA A 194 6.05 19.25 -8.84
CA ALA A 194 7.24 19.96 -9.32
C ALA A 194 7.90 19.23 -10.48
N VAL A 195 7.93 17.88 -10.45
CA VAL A 195 8.45 17.02 -11.52
C VAL A 195 7.57 17.11 -12.77
N GLU A 196 6.25 17.06 -12.63
CA GLU A 196 5.28 17.22 -13.74
C GLU A 196 5.34 18.61 -14.39
N ALA A 197 5.87 19.61 -13.68
CA ALA A 197 6.08 20.96 -14.22
C ALA A 197 7.40 21.10 -15.01
N LEU A 198 8.29 20.09 -15.01
CA LEU A 198 9.54 20.12 -15.76
C LEU A 198 9.27 19.93 -17.25
N SER A 199 9.88 20.76 -18.09
CA SER A 199 9.76 20.62 -19.56
C SER A 199 10.33 19.31 -20.12
N SER A 200 11.12 18.60 -19.31
CA SER A 200 11.75 17.33 -19.63
C SER A 200 10.88 16.11 -19.30
N VAL A 201 9.77 16.30 -18.57
CA VAL A 201 8.83 15.24 -18.16
C VAL A 201 7.54 15.39 -18.96
N MET A 202 7.00 14.25 -19.41
CA MET A 202 5.82 14.19 -20.25
C MET A 202 4.70 13.45 -19.53
N GLY A 203 3.52 14.06 -19.48
CA GLY A 203 2.35 13.48 -18.84
C GLY A 203 2.42 13.43 -17.30
N ASP A 204 1.53 12.63 -16.73
CA ASP A 204 1.38 12.48 -15.28
C ASP A 204 2.37 11.44 -14.74
N VAL A 205 2.88 11.66 -13.53
CA VAL A 205 3.72 10.67 -12.84
C VAL A 205 2.83 9.58 -12.26
N VAL A 206 3.08 8.33 -12.67
CA VAL A 206 2.44 7.17 -12.05
C VAL A 206 3.09 6.91 -10.70
N ARG A 207 2.27 6.84 -9.66
CA ARG A 207 2.72 6.57 -8.29
C ARG A 207 2.03 5.33 -7.74
N ILE A 208 2.83 4.45 -7.13
CA ILE A 208 2.35 3.32 -6.33
C ILE A 208 3.10 3.33 -5.00
N ARG A 209 2.39 3.19 -3.88
CA ARG A 209 3.02 3.13 -2.55
C ARG A 209 3.77 1.81 -2.39
N MET A 210 4.77 1.79 -1.51
CA MET A 210 5.59 0.61 -1.24
C MET A 210 5.65 0.34 0.26
N GLU A 211 5.42 -0.91 0.65
CA GLU A 211 5.48 -1.38 2.04
C GLU A 211 6.36 -2.63 2.12
N HIS A 212 7.40 -2.57 2.97
CA HIS A 212 8.28 -3.73 3.18
C HIS A 212 7.65 -4.79 4.09
N LEU A 213 6.69 -4.41 4.95
CA LEU A 213 5.99 -5.28 5.91
C LEU A 213 6.97 -6.13 6.75
N ASP A 214 7.95 -5.44 7.35
CA ASP A 214 8.97 -6.02 8.23
C ASP A 214 8.41 -6.40 9.61
#